data_AF-A0A932Q065-F1
#
_entry.id   AF-A0A932Q065-F1
#
_cell.length_a   1.000
_cell.length_b   1.000
_cell.length_c   1.000
_cell.angle_alpha   90.00
_cell.angle_beta   90.00
_cell.angle_gamma   90.00
#
_symmetry.space_group_name_H-M   'P 1'
#
loop_
_entity.id
_entity.type
_entity.pdbx_description
1 polymer ?
#
loop_
_entity_poly.entity_id
_entity_poly.type
_entity_poly.pdbx_seq_one_letter_code
_entity_poly.pdbx_strand_id
1 'polypeptide(L)'
;MSNLFEEKYDELFTEFNRYVVEHAEFAKRIPQDALIVLLAKSDLEFNRENLKRVKKYLRHDDKPTRAIVYVQVGRLAPIKSRMPRAPEYAVS
;
A
#
# COMPACT_ATOMS: atom_id res chain seq x y z
N MET A 1 -4.59 -13.44 -14.81
CA MET A 1 -4.47 -13.63 -13.34
C MET A 1 -5.76 -13.12 -12.72
N SER A 2 -6.19 -13.65 -11.58
CA SER A 2 -7.51 -13.38 -11.02
C SER A 2 -7.67 -11.90 -10.67
N ASN A 3 -8.66 -11.22 -11.26
CA ASN A 3 -8.98 -9.79 -11.04
C ASN A 3 -9.01 -9.41 -9.54
N LEU A 4 -9.49 -10.33 -8.70
CA LEU A 4 -9.63 -10.17 -7.26
C LEU A 4 -8.31 -9.88 -6.51
N PHE A 5 -7.18 -10.45 -6.95
CA PHE A 5 -5.90 -10.18 -6.29
C PHE A 5 -5.46 -8.74 -6.57
N GLU A 6 -5.59 -8.30 -7.82
CA GLU A 6 -5.19 -6.96 -8.27
C GLU A 6 -6.09 -5.90 -7.62
N GLU A 7 -7.41 -6.12 -7.64
CA GLU A 7 -8.38 -5.28 -6.92
C GLU A 7 -8.03 -5.16 -5.43
N LYS A 8 -7.70 -6.28 -4.77
CA LYS A 8 -7.32 -6.25 -3.35
C LYS A 8 -6.01 -5.53 -3.12
N TYR A 9 -5.02 -5.73 -3.99
CA TYR A 9 -3.74 -5.04 -3.88
C TYR A 9 -3.91 -3.53 -4.04
N ASP A 10 -4.71 -3.09 -5.02
CA ASP A 10 -5.01 -1.67 -5.26
C ASP A 10 -5.76 -1.02 -4.10
N GLU A 11 -6.67 -1.75 -3.46
CA GLU A 11 -7.34 -1.33 -2.22
C GLU A 11 -6.31 -1.07 -1.11
N LEU A 12 -5.44 -2.04 -0.80
CA LEU A 12 -4.43 -1.90 0.25
C LEU A 12 -3.43 -0.79 -0.07
N PHE A 13 -3.05 -0.64 -1.34
CA PHE A 13 -2.11 0.38 -1.80
C PHE A 13 -2.69 1.79 -1.63
N THR A 14 -3.96 1.97 -1.99
CA THR A 14 -4.68 3.24 -1.81
C THR A 14 -4.68 3.68 -0.36
N GLU A 15 -4.96 2.75 0.56
CA GLU A 15 -5.03 3.04 1.99
C GLU A 15 -3.67 3.27 2.62
N PHE A 16 -2.66 2.50 2.21
CA PHE A 16 -1.29 2.74 2.60
C PHE A 16 -0.84 4.16 2.21
N ASN A 17 -1.09 4.58 0.97
CA ASN A 17 -0.77 5.93 0.51
C ASN A 17 -1.54 7.00 1.29
N ARG A 18 -2.82 6.77 1.59
CA ARG A 18 -3.61 7.69 2.44
C ARG A 18 -2.96 7.84 3.82
N TYR A 19 -2.61 6.73 4.45
CA TYR A 19 -1.98 6.72 5.77
C TYR A 19 -0.64 7.47 5.75
N VAL A 20 0.21 7.23 4.75
CA VAL A 20 1.51 7.90 4.59
C VAL A 20 1.35 9.42 4.47
N VAL A 21 0.39 9.88 3.66
CA VAL A 21 0.12 11.32 3.51
C VAL A 21 -0.29 11.96 4.84
N GLU A 22 -1.11 11.27 5.63
CA GLU A 22 -1.57 11.77 6.94
C GLU A 22 -0.50 11.62 8.05
N HIS A 23 0.47 10.72 7.86
CA HIS A 23 1.47 10.35 8.86
C HIS A 23 2.88 10.38 8.24
N ALA A 24 3.34 11.56 7.81
CA ALA A 24 4.65 11.70 7.15
C ALA A 24 5.82 11.15 8.00
N GLU A 25 5.75 11.22 9.33
CA GLU A 25 6.74 10.64 10.25
C GLU A 25 6.83 9.11 10.17
N PHE A 26 5.76 8.43 9.75
CA PHE A 26 5.83 7.00 9.44
C PHE A 26 6.70 6.75 8.20
N ALA A 27 6.49 7.51 7.12
CA ALA A 27 7.27 7.32 5.89
C ALA A 27 8.75 7.64 6.07
N LYS A 28 9.10 8.63 6.91
CA LYS A 28 10.51 8.94 7.25
C LYS A 28 11.27 7.77 7.89
N ARG A 29 10.57 6.79 8.47
CA ARG A 29 11.18 5.59 9.06
C ARG A 29 11.42 4.46 8.05
N ILE A 30 10.84 4.57 6.86
CA ILE A 30 11.03 3.57 5.79
C ILE A 30 12.40 3.83 5.16
N PRO A 31 13.31 2.83 5.09
CA PRO A 31 14.59 3.01 4.44
C PRO A 31 14.42 3.43 2.98
N GLN A 32 15.32 4.29 2.51
CA GLN A 32 15.40 4.65 1.10
C GLN A 32 15.48 3.38 0.24
N ASP A 33 14.75 3.37 -0.87
CA ASP A 33 14.68 2.26 -1.84
C ASP A 33 14.16 0.92 -1.27
N ALA A 34 13.53 0.93 -0.09
CA ALA A 34 12.95 -0.29 0.47
C ALA A 34 11.82 -0.85 -0.42
N LEU A 35 11.80 -2.17 -0.58
CA LEU A 35 10.65 -2.88 -1.14
C LEU A 35 9.56 -2.98 -0.07
N ILE A 36 8.46 -2.27 -0.29
CA ILE A 36 7.29 -2.34 0.58
C ILE A 36 6.40 -3.52 0.15
N VAL A 37 6.08 -4.40 1.08
CA VAL A 37 5.19 -5.55 0.85
C VAL A 37 3.93 -5.35 1.68
N LEU A 38 2.82 -5.12 0.99
CA LEU A 38 1.51 -4.94 1.61
C LEU A 38 0.87 -6.28 1.98
N LEU A 39 0.40 -6.39 3.22
CA LEU A 39 -0.31 -7.55 3.75
C LEU A 39 -1.68 -7.14 4.26
N ALA A 40 -2.71 -7.89 3.91
CA ALA A 40 -4.05 -7.71 4.46
C ALA A 40 -4.14 -8.35 5.85
N LYS A 41 -4.56 -7.60 6.87
CA LYS A 41 -4.78 -8.17 8.22
C LYS A 41 -5.86 -9.26 8.25
N SER A 42 -6.86 -9.16 7.37
CA SER A 42 -8.03 -10.04 7.34
C SER A 42 -7.97 -11.16 6.29
N ASP A 43 -6.94 -11.20 5.44
CA ASP A 43 -6.89 -12.12 4.32
C ASP A 43 -5.52 -12.82 4.22
N LEU A 44 -5.45 -14.02 4.81
CA LEU A 44 -4.24 -14.83 4.82
C LEU A 44 -3.95 -15.47 3.46
N GLU A 45 -4.96 -15.69 2.62
CA GLU A 45 -4.79 -16.27 1.29
C GLU A 45 -4.12 -15.27 0.36
N PHE A 46 -4.63 -14.04 0.33
CA PHE A 46 -3.98 -12.91 -0.33
C PHE A 46 -2.52 -12.77 0.10
N ASN A 47 -2.25 -12.81 1.42
CA ASN A 47 -0.89 -12.68 1.94
C ASN A 47 0.03 -13.79 1.44
N ARG A 48 -0.43 -15.04 1.42
CA ARG A 48 0.36 -16.18 0.92
C ARG A 48 0.69 -16.00 -0.57
N GLU A 49 -0.28 -15.60 -1.38
CA GLU A 49 -0.07 -15.37 -2.81
C GLU A 49 0.83 -14.16 -3.07
N ASN A 50 0.66 -13.06 -2.33
CA ASN A 50 1.51 -11.88 -2.48
C ASN A 50 2.97 -12.19 -2.10
N LEU A 51 3.19 -12.91 -0.99
CA LEU A 51 4.52 -13.35 -0.57
C LEU A 51 5.19 -14.27 -1.60
N LYS A 52 4.43 -15.16 -2.25
CA LYS A 52 4.95 -15.98 -3.37
C LYS A 52 5.39 -15.11 -4.55
N ARG A 53 4.60 -14.09 -4.91
CA ARG A 53 4.93 -13.15 -6.00
C ARG A 53 6.18 -12.34 -5.66
N VAL A 54 6.26 -11.78 -4.45
CA VAL A 54 7.44 -11.06 -3.97
C VAL A 54 8.69 -11.96 -4.00
N LYS A 55 8.59 -13.20 -3.53
CA LYS A 55 9.72 -14.15 -3.58
C LYS A 55 10.19 -14.42 -5.01
N LYS A 56 9.29 -14.42 -6.00
CA LYS A 56 9.65 -14.55 -7.42
C LYS A 56 10.32 -13.27 -7.92
N TYR A 57 9.77 -12.10 -7.59
CA TYR A 57 10.35 -10.79 -7.94
C TYR A 57 11.79 -10.65 -7.42
N LEU A 58 12.02 -10.97 -6.14
CA LEU A 58 13.33 -10.86 -5.49
C LEU A 58 14.44 -11.71 -6.14
N ARG A 59 14.10 -12.77 -6.88
CA ARG A 59 15.08 -13.57 -7.62
C ARG A 59 15.69 -12.84 -8.81
N HIS A 60 14.99 -11.82 -9.31
CA HIS A 60 15.36 -11.04 -10.50
C HIS A 60 15.53 -9.56 -10.17
N ASP A 61 15.67 -9.25 -8.88
CA ASP A 61 15.82 -7.90 -8.37
C ASP A 61 17.25 -7.38 -8.65
N ASP A 62 17.34 -6.18 -9.23
CA ASP A 62 18.56 -5.47 -9.58
C ASP A 62 19.30 -4.88 -8.38
N LYS A 63 18.64 -4.81 -7.22
CA LYS A 63 19.18 -4.36 -5.93
C LYS A 63 18.97 -5.44 -4.86
N PRO A 64 19.79 -6.51 -4.85
CA PRO A 64 19.59 -7.67 -3.97
C PRO A 64 19.73 -7.34 -2.47
N THR A 65 20.32 -6.19 -2.12
CA THR A 65 20.50 -5.73 -0.74
C THR A 65 19.44 -4.73 -0.27
N ARG A 66 18.44 -4.40 -1.09
CA ARG A 66 17.39 -3.45 -0.69
C ARG A 66 16.64 -3.98 0.54
N ALA A 67 16.30 -3.08 1.47
CA ALA A 67 15.51 -3.46 2.63
C ALA A 67 14.11 -3.92 2.19
N ILE A 68 13.54 -4.91 2.87
CA ILE A 68 12.16 -5.34 2.63
C ILE A 68 11.33 -4.96 3.86
N VAL A 69 10.28 -4.16 3.65
CA VAL A 69 9.41 -3.67 4.71
C VAL A 69 8.02 -4.27 4.54
N TYR A 70 7.61 -5.12 5.48
CA TYR A 70 6.27 -5.70 5.49
C TYR A 70 5.32 -4.76 6.23
N VAL A 71 4.26 -4.34 5.55
CA VAL A 71 3.24 -3.44 6.12
C VAL A 71 1.92 -4.18 6.16
N GLN A 72 1.44 -4.46 7.37
CA GLN A 72 0.12 -5.03 7.56
C GLN A 72 -0.92 -3.91 7.59
N VAL A 73 -1.75 -3.84 6.55
CA VAL A 73 -2.85 -2.88 6.45
C VAL A 73 -4.07 -3.45 7.17
N GLY A 74 -4.57 -2.67 8.13
CA GLY A 74 -5.70 -3.01 8.98
C GLY A 74 -7.06 -2.76 8.31
N ARG A 75 -8.13 -2.67 9.12
CA ARG A 75 -9.45 -2.28 8.59
C ARG A 75 -9.40 -0.84 8.09
N LEU A 76 -10.12 -0.59 7.00
CA LEU A 76 -10.39 0.73 6.46
C LEU A 76 -10.98 1.61 7.55
N ALA A 77 -10.33 2.73 7.87
CA ALA A 77 -11.04 3.80 8.54
C ALA A 77 -12.10 4.34 7.56
N PRO A 78 -13.30 4.73 8.01
CA PRO A 78 -14.28 5.35 7.13
C PRO A 78 -13.64 6.52 6.39
N ILE A 79 -13.91 6.64 5.09
CA ILE A 79 -13.39 7.71 4.23
C ILE A 79 -13.75 9.04 4.89
N LYS A 80 -12.76 9.69 5.51
CA LYS A 80 -12.92 11.09 5.92
C LYS A 80 -12.73 11.91 4.65
N SER A 81 -13.77 12.65 4.27
CA SER A 81 -13.67 13.61 3.18
C SER A 81 -12.50 14.55 3.46
N ARG A 82 -11.54 14.62 2.54
CA ARG A 82 -10.46 15.63 2.58
C ARG A 82 -10.97 17.02 2.23
N MET A 83 -12.19 17.13 1.73
CA MET A 83 -12.89 18.38 1.47
C MET A 83 -13.83 18.69 2.64
N PRO A 84 -13.51 19.71 3.47
CA PRO A 84 -14.43 20.17 4.51
C PRO A 84 -15.64 20.94 3.93
N ARG A 85 -15.58 21.36 2.66
CA ARG A 85 -16.66 22.00 1.89
C ARG A 85 -16.60 21.61 0.42
N ALA A 86 -17.75 21.66 -0.26
CA ALA A 86 -17.87 21.48 -1.71
C ALA A 86 -16.97 22.48 -2.46
N PRO A 87 -16.36 22.09 -3.59
CA PRO A 87 -15.56 23.01 -4.40
C PRO A 87 -16.43 24.18 -4.86
N GLU A 88 -15.98 25.41 -4.59
CA GLU A 88 -16.51 26.60 -5.26
C GLU A 88 -15.94 26.62 -6.68
N TYR A 89 -16.80 26.45 -7.69
CA TYR A 89 -16.40 26.64 -9.08
C TYR A 89 -16.37 28.14 -9.37
N ALA A 90 -15.20 28.69 -9.68
CA ALA A 90 -15.09 29.97 -10.35
C ALA A 90 -15.18 29.72 -11.86
N VAL A 91 -16.27 30.21 -12.47
CA VAL A 91 -16.41 30.26 -13.92
C VAL A 91 -15.99 31.66 -14.35
N SER A 92 -15.06 31.74 -15.31
CA SER A 92 -14.63 32.99 -15.97
C SER A 92 -15.61 33.39 -17.08
#